data_AF-A0A7Y0JW48-F1
#
_entry.id   AF-A0A7Y0JW48-F1
#
_cell.length_a   1.000
_cell.length_b   1.000
_cell.length_c   1.000
_cell.angle_alpha   90.00
_cell.angle_beta   90.00
_cell.angle_gamma   90.00
#
_symmetry.space_group_name_H-M   'P 1'
#
loop_
_entity.id
_entity.type
_entity.pdbx_description
1 polymer ?
#
loop_
_entity_poly.entity_id
_entity_poly.type
_entity_poly.pdbx_seq_one_letter_code
_entity_poly.pdbx_strand_id
1 'polypeptide(L)' 'MPGKWHNEIRARRARETGMWVASADVTGERGGTHLGLGPTGFLNPAAEELGHVPVGRPGMVTVDIDLPAQPNPDGV' A
#
# COMPACT_ATOMS: atom_id res chain seq x y z
N MET A 1 -10.76 -15.69 -3.28
CA MET A 1 -10.22 -15.64 -1.90
C MET A 1 -10.86 -14.46 -1.19
N PRO A 2 -11.47 -14.64 -0.01
CA PRO A 2 -11.99 -13.52 0.78
C PRO A 2 -10.80 -12.64 1.21
N GLY A 3 -10.83 -11.34 0.89
CA GLY A 3 -9.78 -10.38 1.30
C GLY A 3 -9.28 -9.40 0.23
N LYS A 4 -9.54 -9.64 -1.07
CA LYS A 4 -8.98 -8.79 -2.15
C LYS A 4 -9.69 -7.46 -2.41
N TRP A 5 -10.85 -7.20 -1.77
CA TRP A 5 -11.68 -6.03 -2.10
C TRP A 5 -11.14 -4.70 -1.55
N HIS A 6 -10.37 -4.70 -0.46
CA HIS A 6 -9.92 -3.45 0.18
C HIS A 6 -9.04 -2.60 -0.74
N ASN A 7 -8.24 -3.25 -1.59
CA ASN A 7 -7.28 -2.58 -2.45
C ASN A 7 -7.79 -2.30 -3.87
N GLU A 8 -9.07 -2.57 -4.19
CA GLU A 8 -9.57 -2.44 -5.56
C GLU A 8 -9.45 -1.01 -6.13
N ILE A 9 -9.86 0.00 -5.34
CA ILE A 9 -9.74 1.41 -5.75
C ILE A 9 -8.28 1.83 -5.82
N ARG A 10 -7.45 1.39 -4.86
CA ARG A 10 -6.01 1.68 -4.81
C ARG A 10 -5.31 1.08 -6.04
N ALA A 11 -5.65 -0.15 -6.40
CA ALA A 11 -5.15 -0.85 -7.57
C ALA A 11 -5.55 -0.12 -8.87
N ARG A 12 -6.80 0.35 -8.96
CA ARG A 12 -7.22 1.18 -10.10
C ARG A 12 -6.37 2.44 -10.22
N ARG A 13 -6.14 3.15 -9.10
CA ARG A 13 -5.29 4.36 -9.10
C ARG A 13 -3.86 4.08 -9.49
N ALA A 14 -3.25 3.00 -8.98
CA ALA A 14 -1.90 2.58 -9.36
C ALA A 14 -1.77 2.37 -10.87
N ARG A 15 -2.73 1.65 -11.50
CA ARG A 15 -2.73 1.46 -12.97
C ARG A 15 -2.98 2.74 -13.74
N GLU A 16 -3.88 3.60 -13.27
CA GLU A 16 -4.21 4.87 -13.92
C GLU A 16 -3.00 5.81 -13.96
N THR A 17 -2.17 5.83 -12.91
CA THR A 17 -1.08 6.80 -12.77
C THR A 17 0.30 6.23 -13.02
N GLY A 18 0.46 4.91 -13.04
CA GLY A 18 1.77 4.26 -13.06
C GLY A 18 2.58 4.55 -11.78
N MET A 19 1.93 4.86 -10.67
CA MET A 19 2.59 5.18 -9.40
C MET A 19 2.47 4.04 -8.39
N TRP A 20 3.44 3.97 -7.50
CA TRP A 20 3.37 3.15 -6.29
C TRP A 20 2.28 3.65 -5.35
N VAL A 21 1.65 2.73 -4.62
CA VAL A 21 0.70 3.07 -3.55
C VAL A 21 1.20 2.46 -2.25
N ALA A 22 1.48 3.30 -1.27
CA ALA A 22 1.68 2.91 0.12
C ALA A 22 0.48 3.38 0.94
N SER A 23 -0.08 2.50 1.77
CA SER A 23 -1.15 2.86 2.72
C SER A 23 -0.70 2.61 4.15
N ALA A 24 -1.10 3.52 5.04
CA ALA A 24 -0.92 3.40 6.48
C ALA A 24 -2.28 3.57 7.14
N ASP A 25 -2.94 2.45 7.41
CA ASP A 25 -4.32 2.41 7.88
C ASP A 25 -4.38 2.19 9.39
N VAL A 26 -5.22 2.96 10.07
CA VAL A 26 -5.48 2.77 11.51
C VAL A 26 -6.20 1.44 11.72
N THR A 27 -5.71 0.66 12.68
CA THR A 27 -6.28 -0.64 13.04
C THR A 27 -6.56 -0.71 14.54
N GLY A 28 -7.75 -1.21 14.91
CA GLY A 28 -8.20 -1.33 16.30
C GLY A 28 -9.53 -0.62 16.58
N GLU A 29 -9.95 -0.62 17.84
CA GLU A 29 -11.21 -0.02 18.29
C GLU A 29 -11.00 1.35 18.94
N ARG A 30 -11.94 2.27 18.72
CA ARG A 30 -12.00 3.56 19.41
C ARG A 30 -13.42 3.85 19.89
N GLY A 31 -13.54 4.09 21.19
CA GLY A 31 -14.80 4.54 21.81
C GLY A 31 -15.98 3.58 21.61
N GLY A 32 -15.72 2.27 21.51
CA GLY A 32 -16.73 1.20 21.40
C GLY A 32 -17.64 1.26 20.17
N THR A 33 -17.41 2.19 19.25
CA THR A 33 -18.30 2.51 18.12
C THR A 33 -17.56 2.55 16.79
N HIS A 34 -16.24 2.67 16.82
CA HIS A 34 -15.40 2.74 15.63
C HIS A 34 -14.43 1.57 15.63
N LEU A 35 -14.42 0.82 14.53
CA LEU A 35 -13.49 -0.27 14.28
C LEU A 35 -12.69 0.04 13.01
N GLY A 36 -11.39 0.24 13.15
CA GLY A 36 -10.45 0.31 12.04
C GLY A 36 -9.96 -1.09 11.68
N LEU A 37 -10.15 -1.50 10.44
CA LEU A 37 -9.79 -2.85 9.97
C LEU A 37 -8.47 -2.91 9.21
N GLY A 38 -7.91 -1.78 8.78
CA GLY A 38 -6.82 -1.77 7.80
C GLY A 38 -7.21 -2.47 6.48
N PRO A 39 -6.25 -2.98 5.68
CA PRO A 39 -4.84 -3.16 6.02
C PRO A 39 -3.89 -2.11 5.41
N THR A 40 -2.89 -1.73 6.21
CA THR A 40 -1.64 -1.10 5.76
C THR A 40 -0.96 -2.01 4.74
N GLY A 41 -0.58 -1.49 3.57
CA GLY A 41 -0.02 -2.30 2.48
C GLY A 41 0.65 -1.51 1.38
N PHE A 42 1.25 -2.25 0.44
CA PHE A 42 1.94 -1.71 -0.74
C PHE A 42 1.43 -2.33 -2.04
N LEU A 43 1.19 -1.47 -3.04
CA LEU A 43 0.98 -1.86 -4.43
C LEU A 43 2.07 -1.24 -5.31
N ASN A 44 2.58 -2.00 -6.27
CA ASN A 44 3.47 -1.49 -7.31
C ASN A 44 2.68 -0.75 -8.42
N PRO A 45 3.36 -0.07 -9.38
CA PRO A 45 2.71 0.61 -10.50
C PRO A 45 1.83 -0.27 -11.39
N ALA A 46 2.10 -1.57 -11.47
CA ALA A 46 1.25 -2.55 -12.18
C ALA A 46 0.01 -2.97 -11.38
N ALA A 47 -0.16 -2.41 -10.18
CA ALA A 47 -1.17 -2.75 -9.19
C ALA A 47 -1.08 -4.19 -8.67
N GLU A 48 0.13 -4.71 -8.58
CA GLU A 48 0.42 -5.95 -7.88
C GLU A 48 0.68 -5.65 -6.41
N GLU A 49 0.08 -6.45 -5.54
CA GLU A 49 0.28 -6.32 -4.10
C GLU A 49 1.57 -7.00 -3.69
N LEU A 50 2.45 -6.22 -3.06
CA LEU A 50 3.76 -6.71 -2.62
C LEU A 50 3.74 -7.16 -1.15
N GLY A 51 2.74 -6.72 -0.40
CA GLY A 51 2.49 -7.15 0.96
C GLY A 51 1.48 -6.27 1.67
N HIS A 52 0.88 -6.81 2.72
CA HIS A 52 0.02 -6.06 3.64
C HIS A 52 0.11 -6.64 5.05
N VAL A 53 -0.19 -5.79 6.04
CA VAL A 53 -0.41 -6.23 7.42
C VAL A 53 -1.74 -7.01 7.49
N PRO A 54 -1.85 -8.11 8.25
CA PRO A 54 -3.13 -8.82 8.38
C PRO A 54 -4.27 -7.92 8.84
N VAL A 55 -5.43 -8.06 8.20
CA VAL A 55 -6.64 -7.28 8.51
C VAL A 55 -6.99 -7.38 10.00
N GLY A 56 -7.32 -6.25 10.61
CA GLY A 56 -7.72 -6.16 12.02
C GLY A 56 -6.56 -6.36 13.00
N ARG A 57 -5.30 -6.44 12.54
CA ARG A 57 -4.12 -6.53 13.40
C ARG A 57 -3.16 -5.35 13.18
N PRO A 58 -2.58 -4.78 14.24
CA PRO A 58 -1.46 -3.87 14.09
C PRO A 58 -0.23 -4.63 13.58
N GLY A 59 0.64 -3.94 12.85
CA GLY A 59 1.86 -4.53 12.32
C GLY A 59 2.59 -3.58 11.39
N MET A 60 3.63 -4.09 10.73
CA MET A 60 4.47 -3.35 9.79
C MET A 60 4.71 -4.20 8.55
N VAL A 61 4.76 -3.54 7.40
CA VAL A 61 5.18 -4.11 6.12
C VAL A 61 6.26 -3.21 5.55
N THR A 62 7.29 -3.82 4.99
CA THR A 62 8.44 -3.13 4.40
C THR A 62 8.62 -3.66 2.99
N VAL A 63 8.89 -2.75 2.05
CA VAL A 63 9.17 -3.06 0.65
C VAL A 63 10.35 -2.21 0.23
N ASP A 64 11.33 -2.85 -0.41
CA ASP A 64 12.43 -2.15 -1.06
C ASP A 64 11.98 -1.69 -2.46
N ILE A 65 12.19 -0.41 -2.77
CA ILE A 65 11.87 0.17 -4.07
C ILE A 65 13.18 0.45 -4.79
N ASP A 66 13.47 -0.37 -5.79
CA ASP A 66 14.58 -0.11 -6.70
C ASP A 66 14.21 1.05 -7.62
N LEU A 67 14.82 2.21 -7.38
CA LEU A 67 14.70 3.35 -8.28
C LEU A 67 15.64 3.14 -9.47
N PRO A 68 15.19 3.42 -10.71
CA PRO A 68 16.13 3.54 -11.81
C PRO A 68 17.16 4.60 -11.44
N ALA A 69 18.42 4.35 -11.81
CA ALA A 69 19.50 5.31 -11.63
C ALA A 69 19.03 6.68 -12.12
N GLN A 70 18.98 7.66 -11.22
CA GLN A 70 18.64 9.01 -11.63
C GLN A 70 19.70 9.47 -12.62
N PRO A 71 19.33 10.05 -13.77
CA PRO A 71 20.32 10.67 -14.64
C PRO A 71 21.10 11.69 -13.82
N ASN A 72 22.43 11.69 -13.95
CA ASN A 72 23.31 12.60 -13.23
C ASN A 72 22.79 14.03 -13.44
N PRO A 73 22.34 14.75 -12.40
CA PRO A 73 21.74 16.07 -12.57
C PRO A 73 22.68 17.09 -13.25
N ASP A 74 23.98 16.81 -13.22
CA ASP A 74 25.03 17.69 -13.77
C ASP A 74 25.52 17.28 -15.16
N GLY A 75 25.03 16.18 -15.75
CA GLY A 75 25.33 15.81 -17.15
C GLY A 75 26.81 15.62 -17.51
N VAL A 76 27.69 15.39 -16.53
CA VAL A 76 29.10 14.99 -16.74
C VAL A 76 29.27 13.50 -16.51
#